data_AF-A0A9P7XFM4-F1
#
_entry.id   AF-A0A9P7XFM4-F1
#
_cell.length_a   1.000
_cell.length_b   1.000
_cell.length_c   1.000
_cell.angle_alpha   90.00
_cell.angle_beta   90.00
_cell.angle_gamma   90.00
#
_symmetry.space_group_name_H-M   'P 1'
#
loop_
_entity.id
_entity.type
_entity.pdbx_description
1 polymer ?
#
loop_
_entity_poly.entity_id
_entity_poly.type
_entity_poly.pdbx_seq_one_letter_code
_entity_poly.pdbx_strand_id
1 'polypeptide(L)'
;MIFHLPAELTIKCLQQADAADIARCKCTCNAFNQLINDSLLLQYELILKMHGYDHAVISRKASTSEYLDELNAHVDAWQDPNFLAMNNATVLSPKWEGTTYELQGGLFISGHPQEFGGRFTQSLTFLELPWRNQNMDV
;
A
#
# COMPACT_ATOMS: atom_id res chain seq x y z
N MET A 1 21.14 -27.44 11.05
CA MET A 1 19.97 -28.10 11.67
C MET A 1 18.94 -27.03 12.06
N ILE A 2 18.12 -26.55 11.11
CA ILE A 2 17.05 -25.58 11.42
C ILE A 2 15.70 -26.29 11.66
N PHE A 3 15.55 -27.52 11.12
CA PHE A 3 14.35 -28.35 11.25
C PHE A 3 14.11 -28.94 12.66
N HIS A 4 15.05 -28.74 13.60
CA HIS A 4 14.87 -29.12 15.01
C HIS A 4 14.48 -27.95 15.90
N LEU A 5 14.37 -26.75 15.34
CA LEU A 5 13.85 -25.60 16.09
C LEU A 5 12.33 -25.67 16.17
N PRO A 6 11.73 -25.28 17.31
CA PRO A 6 10.32 -24.94 17.40
C PRO A 6 9.91 -23.95 16.32
N ALA A 7 8.66 -24.08 15.85
CA ALA A 7 8.13 -23.23 14.79
C ALA A 7 8.18 -21.75 15.18
N GLU A 8 7.94 -21.43 16.46
CA GLU A 8 7.94 -20.07 16.99
C GLU A 8 9.32 -19.40 16.91
N LEU A 9 10.39 -20.16 17.16
CA LEU A 9 11.75 -19.63 17.02
C LEU A 9 12.11 -19.43 15.56
N THR A 10 11.68 -20.35 14.70
CA THR A 10 11.87 -20.24 13.26
C THR A 10 11.14 -19.00 12.70
N ILE A 11 9.91 -18.76 13.15
CA ILE A 11 9.13 -17.55 12.83
C ILE A 11 9.91 -16.31 13.25
N LYS A 12 10.39 -16.24 14.51
CA LYS A 12 11.17 -15.09 14.99
C LYS A 12 12.43 -14.83 14.19
N CYS A 13 13.12 -15.87 13.73
CA CYS A 13 14.27 -15.72 12.84
C CYS A 13 13.85 -15.14 11.48
N LEU A 14 12.75 -15.63 10.90
CA LEU A 14 12.23 -15.13 9.62
C LEU A 14 11.75 -13.68 9.70
N GLN A 15 11.20 -13.23 10.84
CA GLN A 15 10.82 -11.83 11.05
C GLN A 15 12.00 -10.85 10.92
N GLN A 16 13.22 -11.31 11.21
CA GLN A 16 14.44 -10.49 11.08
C GLN A 16 15.02 -10.51 9.66
N ALA A 17 14.54 -11.39 8.78
CA ALA A 17 15.01 -11.47 7.40
C ALA A 17 14.28 -10.48 6.48
N ASP A 18 14.91 -10.11 5.37
CA ASP A 18 14.28 -9.28 4.34
C ASP A 18 13.24 -10.07 3.54
N ALA A 19 12.30 -9.37 2.92
CA ALA A 19 11.22 -9.99 2.14
C ALA A 19 11.76 -10.94 1.05
N ALA A 20 12.86 -10.58 0.39
CA ALA A 20 13.49 -11.41 -0.62
C ALA A 20 14.00 -12.74 -0.06
N ASP A 21 14.56 -12.73 1.14
CA ASP A 21 15.08 -13.94 1.77
C ASP A 21 13.95 -14.83 2.31
N ILE A 22 12.89 -14.24 2.85
CA ILE A 22 11.68 -14.97 3.23
C ILE A 22 11.06 -15.65 2.01
N ALA A 23 10.96 -14.95 0.87
CA ALA A 23 10.45 -15.51 -0.38
C ALA A 23 11.31 -16.67 -0.89
N ARG A 24 12.64 -16.55 -0.81
CA ARG A 24 13.56 -17.66 -1.12
C ARG A 24 13.33 -18.84 -0.18
N CYS A 25 13.23 -18.62 1.13
CA CYS A 25 12.94 -19.66 2.11
C CYS A 25 11.64 -20.39 1.79
N LYS A 26 10.59 -19.67 1.40
CA LYS A 26 9.30 -20.24 0.96
C LYS A 26 9.46 -21.25 -0.19
N CYS A 27 10.34 -20.95 -1.15
CA CYS A 27 10.59 -21.82 -2.30
C CYS A 27 11.57 -22.98 -2.01
N THR A 28 12.30 -22.96 -0.89
CA THR A 28 13.32 -23.98 -0.60
C THR A 28 12.75 -25.31 -0.11
N CYS A 29 11.70 -25.29 0.73
CA CYS A 29 11.09 -26.52 1.24
C CYS A 29 9.63 -26.32 1.66
N ASN A 30 8.87 -27.43 1.66
CA ASN A 30 7.46 -27.43 2.01
C ASN A 30 7.20 -26.99 3.46
N ALA A 31 8.12 -27.29 4.38
CA ALA A 31 7.97 -26.90 5.78
C ALA A 31 8.02 -25.38 5.97
N PHE A 32 8.95 -24.69 5.30
CA PHE A 32 8.98 -23.22 5.31
C PHE A 32 7.78 -22.63 4.59
N ASN A 33 7.37 -23.23 3.47
CA ASN A 33 6.18 -22.78 2.77
C ASN A 33 4.93 -22.84 3.66
N GLN A 34 4.70 -23.96 4.34
CA GLN A 34 3.59 -24.12 5.29
C GLN A 34 3.71 -23.13 6.46
N LEU A 35 4.86 -23.06 7.11
CA LEU A 35 5.07 -22.18 8.26
C LEU A 35 4.84 -20.70 7.93
N ILE A 36 5.26 -20.25 6.74
CA ILE A 36 5.01 -18.87 6.27
C ILE A 36 3.51 -18.67 5.97
N ASN A 37 2.84 -19.62 5.33
CA ASN A 37 1.41 -19.51 4.98
C ASN A 37 0.47 -19.70 6.20
N ASP A 38 0.91 -20.35 7.26
CA ASP A 38 0.11 -20.56 8.47
C ASP A 38 0.27 -19.40 9.47
N SER A 39 1.37 -18.64 9.38
CA SER A 39 1.63 -17.50 10.25
C SER A 39 1.08 -16.20 9.64
N LEU A 40 -0.06 -15.74 10.15
CA LEU A 40 -0.66 -14.46 9.75
C LEU A 40 0.29 -13.28 9.99
N LEU A 41 1.06 -13.33 11.08
CA LEU A 41 2.01 -12.28 11.42
C LEU A 41 3.15 -12.19 10.39
N LEU A 42 3.71 -13.33 9.97
CA LEU A 42 4.74 -13.34 8.93
C LEU A 42 4.19 -12.89 7.58
N GLN A 43 2.97 -13.29 7.22
CA GLN A 43 2.33 -12.83 5.99
C GLN A 43 2.15 -11.32 5.99
N TYR A 44 1.65 -10.78 7.10
CA TYR A 44 1.47 -9.34 7.26
C TYR A 44 2.80 -8.59 7.14
N GLU A 45 3.83 -8.99 7.90
CA GLU A 45 5.16 -8.37 7.81
C GLU A 45 5.78 -8.50 6.42
N LEU A 46 5.58 -9.64 5.75
CA LEU A 46 6.11 -9.86 4.41
C LEU A 46 5.50 -8.87 3.42
N ILE A 47 4.17 -8.68 3.43
CA ILE A 47 3.49 -7.75 2.52
C ILE A 47 3.92 -6.31 2.81
N LEU A 48 4.01 -5.91 4.08
CA LEU A 48 4.53 -4.59 4.44
C LEU A 48 5.93 -4.36 3.86
N LYS A 49 6.86 -5.30 4.08
CA LYS A 49 8.24 -5.21 3.56
C LYS A 49 8.28 -5.21 2.03
N MET A 50 7.45 -6.01 1.36
CA MET A 50 7.41 -6.09 -0.10
C MET A 50 6.94 -4.78 -0.74
N HIS A 51 6.02 -4.07 -0.11
CA HIS A 51 5.47 -2.80 -0.60
C HIS A 51 6.12 -1.57 0.03
N GLY A 52 7.15 -1.75 0.88
CA GLY A 52 7.86 -0.64 1.53
C GLY A 52 7.00 0.13 2.53
N TYR A 53 5.97 -0.49 3.10
CA TYR A 53 5.12 0.12 4.11
C TYR A 53 5.75 0.02 5.50
N ASP A 54 5.72 1.12 6.25
CA ASP A 54 6.09 1.14 7.66
C ASP A 54 4.95 0.62 8.54
N HIS A 55 5.31 0.00 9.67
CA HIS A 55 4.37 -0.47 10.70
C HIS A 55 3.56 0.66 11.37
N ALA A 56 3.74 1.92 10.94
CA ALA A 56 3.49 3.13 11.72
C ALA A 56 2.00 3.48 11.94
N VAL A 57 1.02 2.70 11.49
CA VAL A 57 -0.40 3.04 11.65
C VAL A 57 -1.24 1.85 12.12
N ILE A 58 -0.69 0.95 12.94
CA ILE A 58 -1.53 -0.08 13.56
C ILE A 58 -2.37 0.59 14.66
N SER A 59 -3.63 0.91 14.34
CA SER A 59 -4.66 1.20 15.35
C SER A 59 -4.58 0.12 16.42
N ARG A 60 -4.55 0.43 17.72
CA ARG A 60 -4.29 -0.64 18.73
C ARG A 60 -5.45 -1.64 18.92
N LYS A 61 -6.45 -1.67 18.03
CA LYS A 61 -7.75 -2.33 18.26
C LYS A 61 -8.08 -3.50 17.34
N ALA A 62 -7.50 -3.62 16.15
CA ALA A 62 -7.77 -4.75 15.24
C ALA A 62 -6.79 -5.91 15.43
N SER A 63 -7.22 -7.10 15.05
CA SER A 63 -6.45 -8.35 15.00
C SER A 63 -5.53 -8.41 13.78
N THR A 64 -4.51 -9.28 13.82
CA THR A 64 -3.57 -9.46 12.70
C THR A 64 -4.25 -9.89 11.40
N SER A 65 -5.31 -10.70 11.47
CA SER A 65 -6.11 -11.06 10.29
C SER A 65 -6.81 -9.86 9.68
N GLU A 66 -7.43 -9.00 10.49
CA GLU A 66 -8.12 -7.81 10.00
C GLU A 66 -7.14 -6.84 9.32
N TYR A 67 -5.91 -6.71 9.83
CA TYR A 67 -4.89 -5.92 9.13
C TYR A 67 -4.39 -6.55 7.85
N LEU A 68 -4.27 -7.88 7.82
CA LEU A 68 -3.87 -8.57 6.61
C LEU A 68 -4.91 -8.37 5.52
N ASP A 69 -6.19 -8.49 5.85
CA ASP A 69 -7.30 -8.24 4.93
C ASP A 69 -7.32 -6.78 4.45
N GLU A 70 -7.17 -5.81 5.37
CA GLU A 70 -7.10 -4.39 5.03
C GLU A 70 -5.90 -4.06 4.14
N LEU A 71 -4.74 -4.64 4.43
CA LEU A 71 -3.53 -4.45 3.65
C LEU A 71 -3.65 -5.06 2.24
N ASN A 72 -4.22 -6.26 2.14
CA ASN A 72 -4.50 -6.89 0.86
C ASN A 72 -5.47 -6.05 0.03
N ALA A 73 -6.59 -5.61 0.62
CA ALA A 73 -7.55 -4.75 -0.05
C ALA A 73 -6.92 -3.44 -0.53
N HIS A 74 -6.02 -2.86 0.27
CA HIS A 74 -5.27 -1.66 -0.11
C HIS A 74 -4.33 -1.91 -1.29
N VAL A 75 -3.54 -2.99 -1.24
CA VAL A 75 -2.63 -3.38 -2.34
C VAL A 75 -3.43 -3.66 -3.61
N ASP A 76 -4.56 -4.35 -3.50
CA ASP A 76 -5.44 -4.67 -4.63
C ASP A 76 -6.03 -3.41 -5.26
N ALA A 77 -6.44 -2.43 -4.44
CA ALA A 77 -6.96 -1.16 -4.94
C ALA A 77 -5.92 -0.34 -5.74
N TRP A 78 -4.64 -0.42 -5.37
CA TRP A 78 -3.55 0.17 -6.16
C TRP A 78 -3.29 -0.54 -7.49
N GLN A 79 -3.68 -1.81 -7.60
CA GLN A 79 -3.52 -2.62 -8.81
C GLN A 79 -4.77 -2.60 -9.69
N ASP A 80 -5.92 -2.17 -9.17
CA ASP A 80 -7.18 -2.10 -9.92
C ASP A 80 -7.22 -0.85 -10.83
N PRO A 81 -7.16 -1.01 -12.16
CA PRO A 81 -7.25 0.12 -13.09
C PRO A 81 -8.60 0.85 -13.01
N ASN A 82 -9.66 0.17 -12.58
CA ASN A 82 -10.98 0.77 -12.47
C ASN A 82 -11.09 1.71 -11.27
N PHE A 83 -10.38 1.42 -10.17
CA PHE A 83 -10.37 2.27 -8.98
C PHE A 83 -9.88 3.69 -9.34
N LEU A 84 -8.76 3.80 -10.04
CA LEU A 84 -8.19 5.09 -10.45
C LEU A 84 -9.04 5.80 -11.52
N ALA A 85 -9.74 5.04 -12.35
CA ALA A 85 -10.62 5.59 -13.38
C ALA A 85 -11.92 6.15 -12.79
N MET A 86 -12.48 5.51 -11.75
CA MET A 86 -13.73 5.92 -11.11
C MET A 86 -13.55 7.06 -10.10
N ASN A 87 -12.37 7.15 -9.48
CA ASN A 87 -12.10 8.11 -8.40
C ASN A 87 -11.36 9.37 -8.90
N ASN A 88 -11.58 9.74 -10.16
CA ASN A 88 -11.11 11.01 -10.69
C ASN A 88 -12.26 11.98 -10.95
N ALA A 89 -12.00 13.27 -10.73
CA ALA A 89 -12.92 14.34 -11.07
C ALA A 89 -12.13 15.47 -11.71
N THR A 90 -12.63 16.01 -12.82
CA THR A 90 -12.02 17.15 -13.47
C THR A 90 -12.92 18.36 -13.32
N VAL A 91 -12.38 19.44 -12.77
CA VAL A 91 -13.09 20.70 -12.57
C VAL A 91 -12.39 21.79 -13.39
N LEU A 92 -13.19 22.68 -13.99
CA LEU A 92 -12.66 23.87 -14.65
C LEU A 92 -12.04 24.80 -13.60
N SER A 93 -10.79 25.16 -13.78
CA SER A 93 -10.05 26.03 -12.88
C SER A 93 -10.24 27.51 -13.26
N PRO A 94 -10.28 28.44 -12.29
CA PRO A 94 -9.99 29.83 -12.57
C PRO A 94 -8.65 29.95 -13.29
N LYS A 95 -8.50 30.93 -14.18
CA LYS A 95 -7.23 31.13 -14.92
C LYS A 95 -6.09 31.35 -13.92
N TRP A 96 -5.28 30.31 -13.70
CA TRP A 96 -4.07 30.34 -12.89
C TRP A 96 -2.86 30.11 -13.78
N GLU A 97 -1.80 30.89 -13.59
CA GLU A 97 -0.54 30.70 -14.30
C GLU A 97 0.24 29.53 -13.68
N GLY A 98 0.69 28.60 -14.52
CA GLY A 98 1.55 27.48 -14.13
C GLY A 98 0.84 26.12 -14.01
N THR A 99 1.64 25.05 -13.99
CA THR A 99 1.20 23.68 -13.71
C THR A 99 1.30 23.41 -12.21
N THR A 100 0.17 23.11 -11.58
CA THR A 100 0.13 22.76 -10.15
C THR A 100 0.04 21.26 -9.97
N TYR A 101 0.90 20.72 -9.10
CA TYR A 101 0.77 19.36 -8.59
C TYR A 101 0.73 19.43 -7.08
N GLU A 102 -0.28 18.82 -6.47
CA GLU A 102 -0.41 18.74 -5.03
C GLU A 102 -0.78 17.32 -4.62
N LEU A 103 -0.20 16.86 -3.52
CA LEU A 103 -0.50 15.56 -2.93
C LEU A 103 -0.77 15.79 -1.44
N GLN A 104 -2.02 15.65 -1.02
CA GLN A 104 -2.41 15.88 0.36
C GLN A 104 -3.48 14.87 0.80
N GLY A 105 -3.24 14.17 1.91
CA GLY A 105 -4.26 13.34 2.56
C GLY A 105 -4.85 12.24 1.70
N GLY A 106 -4.08 11.66 0.77
CA GLY A 106 -4.58 10.67 -0.18
C GLY A 106 -5.23 11.27 -1.43
N LEU A 107 -5.24 12.58 -1.60
CA LEU A 107 -5.72 13.25 -2.81
C LEU A 107 -4.54 13.75 -3.64
N PHE A 108 -4.47 13.33 -4.90
CA PHE A 108 -3.57 13.90 -5.89
C PHE A 108 -4.31 14.89 -6.76
N ILE A 109 -3.73 16.07 -6.96
CA ILE A 109 -4.29 17.14 -7.77
C ILE A 109 -3.27 17.48 -8.86
N SER A 110 -3.72 17.50 -10.12
CA SER A 110 -2.91 17.93 -11.26
C SER A 110 -3.61 19.00 -12.10
N GLY A 111 -2.87 20.05 -12.45
CA GLY A 111 -3.33 21.08 -13.38
C GLY A 111 -2.99 20.74 -14.82
N HIS A 112 -3.98 20.79 -15.71
CA HIS A 112 -3.77 20.61 -17.15
C HIS A 112 -3.77 21.97 -17.87
N PRO A 113 -2.69 22.27 -18.63
CA PRO A 113 -2.62 23.49 -19.42
C PRO A 113 -3.55 23.42 -20.64
N GLN A 114 -3.91 24.58 -21.18
CA GLN A 114 -4.64 24.67 -22.44
C GLN A 114 -3.83 23.99 -23.57
N GLU A 115 -4.44 23.02 -24.26
CA GLU A 115 -3.92 22.53 -25.54
C GLU A 115 -3.75 23.77 -26.46
N PHE A 116 -2.56 23.99 -27.03
CA PHE A 116 -2.16 25.19 -27.80
C PHE A 116 -1.59 26.38 -27.02
N GLY A 117 -0.53 26.15 -26.22
CA GLY A 117 0.44 27.20 -25.87
C GLY A 117 0.02 28.19 -24.77
N GLY A 118 -1.03 27.86 -24.01
CA GLY A 118 -1.45 28.68 -22.87
C GLY A 118 -0.52 28.56 -21.67
N ARG A 119 -0.17 29.70 -21.04
CA ARG A 119 0.53 29.76 -19.74
C ARG A 119 -0.35 29.40 -18.54
N PHE A 120 -1.63 29.11 -18.80
CA PHE A 120 -2.67 28.99 -17.79
C PHE A 120 -3.19 27.57 -17.70
N THR A 121 -3.38 27.09 -16.47
CA THR A 121 -4.13 25.87 -16.17
C THR A 121 -5.61 26.12 -16.40
N GLN A 122 -6.27 25.25 -17.16
CA GLN A 122 -7.70 25.35 -17.47
C GLN A 122 -8.54 24.39 -16.65
N SER A 123 -7.97 23.25 -16.26
CA SER A 123 -8.66 22.26 -15.46
C SER A 123 -7.73 21.70 -14.41
N LEU A 124 -8.34 21.35 -13.27
CA LEU A 124 -7.73 20.57 -12.22
C LEU A 124 -8.34 19.18 -12.27
N THR A 125 -7.50 18.16 -12.34
CA THR A 125 -7.89 16.78 -12.14
C THR A 125 -7.56 16.41 -10.70
N PHE A 126 -8.59 15.97 -9.98
CA PHE A 126 -8.50 15.40 -8.65
C PHE A 126 -8.53 13.89 -8.81
N LEU A 127 -7.61 13.20 -8.15
CA LEU A 127 -7.53 11.76 -8.11
C LEU A 127 -7.42 11.34 -6.65
N GLU A 128 -8.47 10.70 -6.14
CA GLU A 128 -8.40 10.07 -4.83
C GLU A 128 -7.58 8.79 -4.96
N LEU A 129 -6.47 8.75 -4.25
CA LEU A 129 -5.57 7.62 -4.20
C LEU A 129 -6.11 6.59 -3.21
N PRO A 130 -5.85 5.30 -3.43
CA PRO A 130 -6.09 4.30 -2.41
C PRO A 130 -5.23 4.64 -1.20
N TRP A 131 -5.88 5.22 -0.20
CA TRP A 131 -5.31 5.65 1.06
C TRP A 131 -6.11 4.97 2.16
N ARG A 132 -5.47 4.74 3.30
CA ARG A 132 -6.15 4.14 4.44
C ARG A 132 -7.14 5.14 4.99
N ASN A 133 -8.45 4.82 5.00
CA ASN A 133 -9.49 5.63 5.65
C ASN A 133 -9.06 6.03 7.07
N GLN A 134 -8.43 7.20 7.21
CA GLN A 134 -8.48 7.93 8.45
C GLN A 134 -9.90 8.49 8.49
N ASN A 135 -10.84 7.67 8.95
CA ASN A 135 -11.84 8.21 9.85
C ASN A 135 -11.04 8.78 11.02
N MET A 136 -10.52 10.00 10.84
CA MET A 136 -10.24 10.89 11.94
C MET A 136 -11.60 11.10 12.57
N ASP A 137 -11.83 10.36 13.66
CA ASP A 137 -12.67 10.82 14.74
C ASP A 137 -12.23 12.27 15.04
N VAL A 138 -12.97 13.23 14.49
CA VAL A 138 -13.03 14.62 14.97
C VAL A 138 -14.31 14.75 15.77
#